data_AF-E9UX87-F1
#
_entry.id   AF-E9UX87-F1
#
_cell.length_a   1.000
_cell.length_b   1.000
_cell.length_c   1.000
_cell.angle_alpha   90.00
_cell.angle_beta   90.00
_cell.angle_gamma   90.00
#
_symmetry.space_group_name_H-M   'P 1'
#
loop_
_entity.id
_entity.type
_entity.pdbx_description
1 polymer ?
#
loop_
_entity_poly.entity_id
_entity_poly.type
_entity_poly.pdbx_seq_one_letter_code
_entity_poly.pdbx_strand_id
1 'polypeptide(L)'
;MTPQRLRVDIVIETADEIGFSLWPVLGGNKFTHVALSRECSDREIGSAVHAVLHWFYLDENLKPAQTITDYLERALDPSPQDPTRPLGWGGPRFTYGATTIVPGCCLSIDERHELRDSLTANSGVWLGHDPSIGVTLEHGVATVVQDDGDEGDDITAQIQTSERELKAALDAADVRLSEFIERAGGWAARYAPNYAKSLTEALASALAVPAA
;
A
#
# COMPACT_ATOMS: atom_id res chain seq x y z
N MET A 1 2.41 31.43 6.54
CA MET A 1 1.80 30.12 6.85
C MET A 1 1.33 29.52 5.55
N THR A 2 1.89 28.39 5.13
CA THR A 2 1.34 27.62 4.01
C THR A 2 -0.02 27.08 4.44
N PRO A 3 -1.10 27.26 3.67
CA PRO A 3 -2.40 26.68 4.05
C PRO A 3 -2.24 25.16 4.21
N GLN A 4 -2.70 24.63 5.34
CA GLN A 4 -2.77 23.19 5.55
C GLN A 4 -3.70 22.61 4.48
N ARG A 5 -3.22 21.58 3.79
CA ARG A 5 -3.99 20.85 2.78
C ARG A 5 -3.99 19.39 3.14
N LEU A 6 -5.07 18.70 2.78
CA LEU A 6 -5.12 17.26 2.86
C LEU A 6 -4.01 16.66 2.00
N ARG A 7 -3.26 15.74 2.61
CA ARG A 7 -2.35 14.84 1.92
C ARG A 7 -2.89 13.42 2.04
N VAL A 8 -2.99 12.74 0.92
CA VAL A 8 -3.17 11.29 0.86
C VAL A 8 -1.86 10.68 0.35
N ASP A 9 -1.34 9.72 1.09
CA ASP A 9 -0.26 8.83 0.64
C ASP A 9 -0.84 7.43 0.51
N ILE A 10 -0.46 6.69 -0.54
CA ILE A 10 -0.68 5.24 -0.56
C ILE A 10 0.47 4.61 0.23
N VAL A 11 0.13 3.85 1.26
CA VAL A 11 1.12 3.17 2.10
C VAL A 11 0.95 1.67 1.99
N ILE A 12 2.08 0.96 2.01
CA ILE A 12 2.11 -0.50 2.12
C ILE A 12 2.48 -0.90 3.54
N GLU A 13 1.81 -1.94 4.02
CA GLU A 13 2.12 -2.61 5.27
C GLU A 13 3.42 -3.42 5.12
N THR A 14 4.30 -3.27 6.09
CA THR A 14 5.55 -4.02 6.17
C THR A 14 5.69 -4.56 7.59
N ALA A 15 6.05 -5.84 7.71
CA ALA A 15 6.17 -6.50 8.99
C ALA A 15 7.17 -7.66 8.89
N ASP A 16 7.70 -8.05 10.05
CA ASP A 16 8.49 -9.27 10.26
C ASP A 16 9.60 -9.53 9.22
N GLU A 17 10.51 -8.58 9.08
CA GLU A 17 11.63 -8.70 8.13
C GLU A 17 12.91 -9.26 8.80
N ILE A 18 12.81 -9.74 10.04
CA ILE A 18 13.95 -10.32 10.75
C ILE A 18 14.42 -11.58 10.01
N GLY A 19 15.71 -11.63 9.70
CA GLY A 19 16.33 -12.77 9.05
C GLY A 19 16.19 -12.76 7.52
N PHE A 20 15.40 -11.85 6.96
CA PHE A 20 15.37 -11.63 5.52
C PHE A 20 16.72 -11.05 5.05
N SER A 21 17.31 -11.66 4.02
CA SER A 21 18.67 -11.32 3.56
C SER A 21 18.85 -11.36 2.04
N LEU A 22 17.78 -11.54 1.27
CA LEU A 22 17.87 -11.64 -0.19
C LEU A 22 18.18 -10.28 -0.85
N TRP A 23 17.74 -9.18 -0.24
CA TRP A 23 18.06 -7.81 -0.62
C TRP A 23 17.92 -6.86 0.58
N PRO A 24 18.38 -5.59 0.47
CA PRO A 24 18.23 -4.63 1.56
C PRO A 24 16.76 -4.32 1.86
N VAL A 25 16.38 -4.47 3.13
CA VAL A 25 15.05 -4.14 3.68
C VAL A 25 15.21 -3.25 4.92
N LEU A 26 14.12 -2.66 5.43
CA LEU A 26 14.11 -1.88 6.67
C LEU A 26 14.52 -2.74 7.90
N GLY A 27 14.22 -4.03 7.88
CA GLY A 27 14.68 -5.01 8.87
C GLY A 27 13.95 -4.89 10.20
N GLY A 28 12.74 -4.35 10.19
CA GLY A 28 11.91 -4.16 11.38
C GLY A 28 11.19 -5.46 11.78
N ASN A 29 10.90 -5.58 13.08
CA ASN A 29 10.07 -6.66 13.63
C ASN A 29 8.68 -6.20 14.04
N LYS A 30 8.39 -4.92 13.82
CA LYS A 30 7.10 -4.31 14.09
C LYS A 30 6.44 -4.01 12.78
N PHE A 31 5.12 -4.17 12.79
CA PHE A 31 4.27 -3.66 11.76
C PHE A 31 4.49 -2.15 11.58
N THR A 32 4.71 -1.72 10.34
CA THR A 32 4.86 -0.32 9.97
C THR A 32 4.37 -0.07 8.55
N HIS A 33 4.24 1.20 8.20
CA HIS A 33 3.73 1.64 6.91
C HIS A 33 4.82 2.39 6.13
N VAL A 34 5.05 1.97 4.88
CA VAL A 34 5.94 2.68 3.95
C VAL A 34 5.10 3.45 2.94
N ALA A 35 5.29 4.76 2.84
CA ALA A 35 4.62 5.58 1.84
C ALA A 35 5.25 5.39 0.47
N LEU A 36 4.47 4.86 -0.47
CA LEU A 36 4.90 4.53 -1.81
C LEU A 36 5.04 5.81 -2.64
N SER A 37 6.29 6.22 -2.86
CA SER A 37 6.61 7.38 -3.69
C SER A 37 7.99 7.27 -4.32
N ARG A 38 8.32 8.18 -5.23
CA ARG A 38 9.67 8.28 -5.83
C ARG A 38 10.81 8.51 -4.83
N GLU A 39 10.48 9.06 -3.65
CA GLU A 39 11.46 9.40 -2.62
C GLU A 39 11.86 8.18 -1.77
N CYS A 40 11.25 7.01 -2.00
CA CYS A 40 11.63 5.77 -1.33
C CYS A 40 13.11 5.45 -1.54
N SER A 41 13.78 5.16 -0.43
CA SER A 41 15.13 4.60 -0.41
C SER A 41 15.14 3.17 -0.94
N ASP A 42 16.32 2.65 -1.25
CA ASP A 42 16.49 1.25 -1.69
C ASP A 42 15.95 0.23 -0.67
N ARG A 43 16.03 0.55 0.63
CA ARG A 43 15.53 -0.33 1.71
C ARG A 43 14.01 -0.30 1.79
N GLU A 44 13.39 0.88 1.64
CA GLU A 44 11.93 1.02 1.61
C GLU A 44 11.32 0.31 0.40
N ILE A 45 11.96 0.41 -0.77
CA ILE A 45 11.53 -0.35 -1.95
C ILE A 45 11.69 -1.85 -1.69
N GLY A 46 12.84 -2.29 -1.18
CA GLY A 46 13.06 -3.71 -0.88
C GLY A 46 12.04 -4.27 0.12
N SER A 47 11.65 -3.49 1.13
CA SER A 47 10.59 -3.84 2.07
C SER A 47 9.22 -3.91 1.41
N ALA A 48 8.87 -2.93 0.55
CA ALA A 48 7.62 -2.96 -0.20
C ALA A 48 7.55 -4.18 -1.14
N VAL A 49 8.64 -4.51 -1.83
CA VAL A 49 8.74 -5.70 -2.67
C VAL A 49 8.56 -6.97 -1.85
N HIS A 50 9.24 -7.07 -0.70
CA HIS A 50 9.09 -8.22 0.16
C HIS A 50 7.66 -8.36 0.69
N ALA A 51 7.02 -7.28 1.10
CA ALA A 51 5.64 -7.27 1.55
C ALA A 51 4.66 -7.74 0.45
N VAL A 52 4.82 -7.27 -0.78
CA VAL A 52 3.98 -7.71 -1.92
C VAL A 52 4.16 -9.21 -2.21
N LEU A 53 5.38 -9.72 -2.07
CA LEU A 53 5.73 -11.11 -2.40
C LEU A 53 5.74 -12.04 -1.18
N HIS A 54 5.37 -11.57 0.02
CA HIS A 54 5.69 -12.27 1.27
C HIS A 54 5.14 -13.71 1.31
N TRP A 55 3.96 -13.93 0.73
CA TRP A 55 3.33 -15.25 0.67
C TRP A 55 4.16 -16.31 -0.05
N PHE A 56 5.03 -15.89 -0.97
CA PHE A 56 5.87 -16.80 -1.76
C PHE A 56 7.24 -17.04 -1.12
N TYR A 57 7.51 -16.44 0.04
CA TYR A 57 8.82 -16.54 0.68
C TYR A 57 9.05 -17.94 1.26
N LEU A 58 8.02 -18.53 1.84
CA LEU A 58 8.05 -19.89 2.39
C LEU A 58 7.57 -20.90 1.35
N ASP A 59 8.20 -22.07 1.28
CA ASP A 59 7.67 -23.20 0.52
C ASP A 59 6.57 -23.96 1.30
N GLU A 60 6.01 -25.02 0.72
CA GLU A 60 5.02 -25.90 1.34
C GLU A 60 5.49 -26.55 2.66
N ASN A 61 6.80 -26.62 2.88
CA ASN A 61 7.43 -27.16 4.09
C ASN A 61 7.87 -26.05 5.06
N LEU A 62 7.37 -24.82 4.86
CA LEU A 62 7.70 -23.61 5.63
C LEU A 62 9.19 -23.24 5.58
N LYS A 63 9.89 -23.58 4.49
CA LYS A 63 11.29 -23.21 4.32
C LYS A 63 11.43 -21.91 3.54
N PRO A 64 12.18 -20.93 4.06
CA PRO A 64 12.39 -19.67 3.37
C PRO A 64 13.18 -19.86 2.09
N ALA A 65 12.86 -19.06 1.08
CA ALA A 65 13.65 -18.97 -0.15
C ALA A 65 15.09 -18.58 0.18
N GLN A 66 16.05 -19.30 -0.40
CA GLN A 66 17.48 -19.14 -0.09
C GLN A 66 18.19 -18.22 -1.10
N THR A 67 17.56 -17.94 -2.24
CA THR A 67 18.11 -17.09 -3.30
C THR A 67 17.04 -16.18 -3.88
N ILE A 68 17.46 -15.06 -4.48
CA ILE A 68 16.56 -14.15 -5.20
C ILE A 68 15.82 -14.90 -6.32
N THR A 69 16.53 -15.72 -7.10
CA THR A 69 15.96 -16.53 -8.19
C THR A 69 14.84 -17.43 -7.69
N ASP A 70 15.09 -18.23 -6.65
CA ASP A 70 14.10 -19.13 -6.05
C ASP A 70 12.87 -18.37 -5.55
N TYR A 71 13.07 -17.24 -4.88
CA TYR A 71 11.95 -16.43 -4.39
C TYR A 71 11.10 -15.85 -5.53
N LEU A 72 11.74 -15.31 -6.56
CA LEU A 72 11.05 -14.68 -7.69
C LEU A 72 10.40 -15.69 -8.62
N GLU A 73 10.98 -16.88 -8.81
CA GLU A 73 10.34 -17.96 -9.59
C GLU A 73 9.03 -18.40 -8.92
N ARG A 74 9.01 -18.58 -7.59
CA ARG A 74 7.79 -18.91 -6.84
C ARG A 74 6.71 -17.85 -7.01
N ALA A 75 7.10 -16.57 -6.98
CA ALA A 75 6.15 -15.46 -6.97
C ALA A 75 5.65 -15.02 -8.36
N LEU A 76 6.49 -15.16 -9.39
CA LEU A 76 6.23 -14.62 -10.73
C LEU A 76 5.82 -15.69 -11.74
N ASP A 77 6.05 -16.98 -11.45
CA ASP A 77 5.60 -18.11 -12.27
C ASP A 77 4.62 -19.01 -11.48
N PRO A 78 3.41 -18.52 -11.19
CA PRO A 78 2.47 -19.25 -10.36
C PRO A 78 1.97 -20.52 -11.06
N SER A 79 1.97 -21.62 -10.33
CA SER A 79 1.49 -22.92 -10.80
C SER A 79 0.05 -22.84 -11.33
N PRO A 80 -0.32 -23.55 -12.42
CA PRO A 80 -1.71 -23.64 -12.87
C PRO A 80 -2.69 -24.18 -11.82
N GLN A 81 -2.18 -24.87 -10.79
CA GLN A 81 -2.97 -25.46 -9.70
C GLN A 81 -3.17 -24.48 -8.54
N ASP A 82 -2.33 -23.45 -8.43
CA ASP A 82 -2.41 -22.41 -7.42
C ASP A 82 -2.38 -21.03 -8.10
N PRO A 83 -3.56 -20.43 -8.35
CA PRO A 83 -3.67 -19.13 -9.01
C PRO A 83 -3.33 -17.96 -8.07
N THR A 84 -2.71 -18.20 -6.90
CA THR A 84 -2.28 -17.12 -6.02
C THR A 84 -1.38 -16.13 -6.76
N ARG A 85 -1.57 -14.84 -6.48
CA ARG A 85 -0.83 -13.73 -7.09
C ARG A 85 -0.27 -12.83 -5.99
N PRO A 86 0.83 -12.10 -6.27
CA PRO A 86 1.31 -11.03 -5.41
C PRO A 86 0.21 -10.00 -5.10
N LEU A 87 0.13 -9.56 -3.86
CA LEU A 87 -0.85 -8.59 -3.36
C LEU A 87 -0.18 -7.67 -2.32
N GLY A 88 -0.46 -6.37 -2.40
CA GLY A 88 0.03 -5.39 -1.43
C GLY A 88 -1.05 -5.01 -0.42
N TRP A 89 -0.81 -5.29 0.86
CA TRP A 89 -1.66 -4.87 1.97
C TRP A 89 -1.38 -3.42 2.38
N GLY A 90 -2.40 -2.68 2.78
CA GLY A 90 -2.31 -1.28 3.21
C GLY A 90 -3.41 -0.43 2.59
N GLY A 91 -3.09 0.80 2.22
CA GLY A 91 -4.09 1.68 1.61
C GLY A 91 -3.84 3.17 1.80
N PRO A 92 -4.89 4.00 1.66
CA PRO A 92 -4.79 5.45 1.82
C PRO A 92 -4.50 5.85 3.27
N ARG A 93 -3.41 6.59 3.48
CA ARG A 93 -3.13 7.33 4.71
C ARG A 93 -3.48 8.79 4.51
N PHE A 94 -4.36 9.33 5.35
CA PHE A 94 -4.78 10.73 5.30
C PHE A 94 -3.99 11.55 6.32
N THR A 95 -3.51 12.72 5.94
CA THR A 95 -2.84 13.65 6.84
C THR A 95 -3.36 15.07 6.61
N TYR A 96 -3.81 15.70 7.69
CA TYR A 96 -4.26 17.09 7.69
C TYR A 96 -3.77 17.80 8.95
N GLY A 97 -2.81 18.73 8.78
CA GLY A 97 -2.17 19.38 9.91
C GLY A 97 -1.39 18.38 10.78
N ALA A 98 -1.79 18.25 12.04
CA ALA A 98 -1.21 17.31 12.99
C ALA A 98 -1.96 15.96 13.06
N THR A 99 -3.11 15.85 12.40
CA THR A 99 -3.93 14.64 12.40
C THR A 99 -3.49 13.71 11.28
N THR A 100 -3.27 12.44 11.62
CA THR A 100 -3.03 11.36 10.66
C THR A 100 -4.01 10.23 10.92
N ILE A 101 -4.70 9.80 9.87
CA ILE A 101 -5.52 8.59 9.84
C ILE A 101 -4.74 7.57 9.01
N VAL A 102 -4.41 6.43 9.63
CA VAL A 102 -3.67 5.31 9.01
C VAL A 102 -4.66 4.29 8.43
N PRO A 103 -4.26 3.45 7.46
CA PRO A 103 -5.13 2.40 6.92
C PRO A 103 -5.63 1.44 8.00
N GLY A 104 -6.83 0.89 7.79
CA GLY A 104 -7.34 -0.25 8.54
C GLY A 104 -6.67 -1.53 8.07
N CYS A 105 -6.65 -2.54 8.92
CA CYS A 105 -6.12 -3.85 8.55
C CYS A 105 -7.07 -4.61 7.61
N CYS A 106 -6.52 -5.66 6.98
CA CYS A 106 -7.22 -6.57 6.05
C CYS A 106 -7.70 -5.92 4.75
N LEU A 107 -7.15 -4.76 4.37
CA LEU A 107 -7.36 -4.16 3.06
C LEU A 107 -6.14 -4.25 2.19
N SER A 108 -6.38 -4.53 0.91
CA SER A 108 -5.37 -4.34 -0.10
C SER A 108 -5.29 -2.86 -0.52
N ILE A 109 -4.21 -2.50 -1.20
CA ILE A 109 -4.03 -1.16 -1.76
C ILE A 109 -5.05 -0.85 -2.88
N ASP A 110 -5.68 -1.88 -3.47
CA ASP A 110 -6.68 -1.72 -4.53
C ASP A 110 -7.96 -1.02 -4.07
N GLU A 111 -8.31 -1.14 -2.79
CA GLU A 111 -9.55 -0.61 -2.20
C GLU A 111 -9.60 0.93 -2.20
N ARG A 112 -8.52 1.59 -2.59
CA ARG A 112 -8.54 3.01 -2.98
C ARG A 112 -9.50 3.29 -4.16
N HIS A 113 -9.73 2.32 -5.04
CA HIS A 113 -10.71 2.45 -6.12
C HIS A 113 -12.14 2.51 -5.58
N GLU A 114 -12.45 1.77 -4.50
CA GLU A 114 -13.76 1.86 -3.85
C GLU A 114 -14.02 3.27 -3.30
N LEU A 115 -12.98 3.92 -2.74
CA LEU A 115 -13.06 5.31 -2.32
C LEU A 115 -13.30 6.27 -3.51
N ARG A 116 -12.70 6.01 -4.68
CA ARG A 116 -12.95 6.82 -5.89
C ARG A 116 -14.35 6.60 -6.44
N ASP A 117 -14.83 5.38 -6.40
CA ASP A 117 -16.20 5.04 -6.82
C ASP A 117 -17.22 5.69 -5.88
N SER A 118 -16.97 5.68 -4.57
CA SER A 118 -17.83 6.35 -3.59
C SER A 118 -17.88 7.87 -3.80
N LEU A 119 -16.75 8.49 -4.14
CA LEU A 119 -16.64 9.91 -4.52
C LEU A 119 -17.37 10.26 -5.81
N THR A 120 -17.58 9.29 -6.70
CA THR A 120 -18.33 9.45 -7.95
C THR A 120 -19.82 9.22 -7.74
N ALA A 121 -20.16 8.23 -6.91
CA ALA A 121 -21.54 7.89 -6.52
C ALA A 121 -22.12 8.84 -5.46
N ASN A 122 -21.29 9.71 -4.87
CA ASN A 122 -21.63 10.53 -3.71
C ASN A 122 -22.17 9.69 -2.54
N SER A 123 -21.47 8.61 -2.24
CA SER A 123 -21.76 7.68 -1.15
C SER A 123 -20.60 7.59 -0.16
N GLY A 124 -20.89 7.12 1.05
CA GLY A 124 -19.84 6.75 1.99
C GLY A 124 -19.13 5.46 1.58
N VAL A 125 -17.95 5.23 2.15
CA VAL A 125 -17.20 3.98 2.04
C VAL A 125 -16.55 3.64 3.37
N TRP A 126 -16.43 2.34 3.65
CA TRP A 126 -15.70 1.81 4.79
C TRP A 126 -14.37 1.25 4.30
N LEU A 127 -13.27 1.63 4.96
CA LEU A 127 -11.90 1.34 4.55
C LEU A 127 -11.16 0.55 5.66
N GLY A 128 -11.66 -0.64 5.98
CA GLY A 128 -10.96 -1.65 6.78
C GLY A 128 -11.32 -1.61 8.26
N HIS A 129 -10.84 -2.59 9.05
CA HIS A 129 -11.08 -2.71 10.49
C HIS A 129 -9.80 -2.55 11.31
N ASP A 130 -9.90 -2.29 12.61
CA ASP A 130 -8.78 -2.25 13.59
C ASP A 130 -7.49 -1.54 13.11
N PRO A 131 -7.54 -0.23 12.84
CA PRO A 131 -8.65 0.69 13.12
C PRO A 131 -9.70 0.72 12.00
N SER A 132 -10.96 0.95 12.34
CA SER A 132 -12.00 1.15 11.32
C SER A 132 -11.88 2.53 10.71
N ILE A 133 -12.11 2.64 9.40
CA ILE A 133 -12.10 3.94 8.71
C ILE A 133 -13.40 4.12 7.96
N GLY A 134 -14.10 5.22 8.23
CA GLY A 134 -15.27 5.64 7.48
C GLY A 134 -14.99 6.91 6.70
N VAL A 135 -15.39 6.95 5.42
CA VAL A 135 -15.47 8.19 4.65
C VAL A 135 -16.93 8.48 4.34
N THR A 136 -17.40 9.69 4.67
CA THR A 136 -18.75 10.16 4.34
C THR A 136 -18.69 11.44 3.51
N LEU A 137 -19.71 11.63 2.66
CA LEU A 137 -19.84 12.77 1.77
C LEU A 137 -21.19 13.43 1.99
N GLU A 138 -21.17 14.67 2.48
CA GLU A 138 -22.39 15.44 2.74
C GLU A 138 -22.20 16.88 2.28
N HIS A 139 -23.08 17.34 1.39
CA HIS A 139 -23.10 18.74 0.92
C HIS A 139 -21.74 19.27 0.41
N GLY A 140 -20.94 18.42 -0.25
CA GLY A 140 -19.61 18.75 -0.77
C GLY A 140 -18.48 18.75 0.26
N VAL A 141 -18.78 18.31 1.48
CA VAL A 141 -17.79 18.08 2.56
C VAL A 141 -17.52 16.59 2.64
N ALA A 142 -16.23 16.24 2.64
CA ALA A 142 -15.77 14.89 2.94
C ALA A 142 -15.30 14.83 4.39
N THR A 143 -15.81 13.84 5.13
CA THR A 143 -15.37 13.54 6.48
C THR A 143 -14.73 12.16 6.50
N VAL A 144 -13.48 12.08 6.93
CA VAL A 144 -12.77 10.82 7.19
C VAL A 144 -12.71 10.63 8.70
N VAL A 145 -13.20 9.50 9.18
CA VAL A 145 -13.23 9.12 10.59
C VAL A 145 -12.41 7.86 10.76
N GLN A 146 -11.65 7.80 11.84
CA GLN A 146 -11.02 6.61 12.34
C GLN A 146 -11.55 6.33 13.75
N ASP A 147 -12.00 5.10 14.00
CA ASP A 147 -12.29 4.61 15.35
C ASP A 147 -11.24 3.56 15.78
N ASP A 148 -11.28 3.13 17.04
CA ASP A 148 -10.32 2.17 17.58
C ASP A 148 -10.60 0.70 17.19
N GLY A 149 -11.72 0.43 16.50
CA GLY A 149 -12.12 -0.91 16.08
C GLY A 149 -12.65 -1.83 17.20
N ASP A 150 -12.63 -1.40 18.46
CA ASP A 150 -13.21 -2.15 19.59
C ASP A 150 -14.73 -1.91 19.68
N GLU A 151 -15.44 -2.73 20.48
CA GLU A 151 -16.92 -2.71 20.66
C GLU A 151 -17.53 -1.35 21.12
N GLY A 152 -16.72 -0.29 21.23
CA GLY A 152 -17.10 1.05 21.67
C GLY A 152 -17.32 2.12 20.58
N ASP A 153 -16.94 1.90 19.31
CA ASP A 153 -17.06 2.87 18.20
C ASP A 153 -16.49 4.28 18.53
N ASP A 154 -15.51 4.39 19.43
CA ASP A 154 -14.98 5.68 19.87
C ASP A 154 -14.09 6.28 18.76
N ILE A 155 -14.47 7.47 18.27
CA ILE A 155 -13.71 8.19 17.25
C ILE A 155 -12.34 8.61 17.82
N THR A 156 -11.27 8.03 17.28
CA THR A 156 -9.89 8.32 17.67
C THR A 156 -9.27 9.45 16.83
N ALA A 157 -9.72 9.63 15.59
CA ALA A 157 -9.30 10.73 14.73
C ALA A 157 -10.37 11.11 13.70
N GLN A 158 -10.41 12.39 13.33
CA GLN A 158 -11.31 12.90 12.31
C GLN A 158 -10.62 13.97 11.47
N ILE A 159 -10.83 13.92 10.15
CA ILE A 159 -10.41 14.94 9.19
C ILE A 159 -11.64 15.38 8.38
N GLN A 160 -11.86 16.69 8.30
CA GLN A 160 -12.87 17.28 7.42
C GLN A 160 -12.20 18.11 6.33
N THR A 161 -12.66 17.92 5.10
CA THR A 161 -12.13 18.62 3.93
C THR A 161 -13.23 18.83 2.89
N SER A 162 -12.94 19.57 1.82
CA SER A 162 -13.86 19.60 0.67
C SER A 162 -13.70 18.34 -0.17
N GLU A 163 -14.79 17.86 -0.76
CA GLU A 163 -14.77 16.73 -1.71
C GLU A 163 -13.74 16.96 -2.84
N ARG A 164 -13.66 18.20 -3.34
CA ARG A 164 -12.69 18.61 -4.36
C ARG A 164 -11.24 18.47 -3.89
N GLU A 165 -10.96 18.77 -2.63
CA GLU A 165 -9.62 18.64 -2.06
C GLU A 165 -9.26 17.18 -1.83
N LEU A 166 -10.20 16.34 -1.38
CA LEU A 166 -10.01 14.89 -1.29
C LEU A 166 -9.72 14.28 -2.66
N LYS A 167 -10.51 14.61 -3.69
CA LYS A 167 -10.26 14.18 -5.08
C LYS A 167 -8.86 14.58 -5.56
N ALA A 168 -8.48 15.84 -5.38
CA ALA A 168 -7.16 16.32 -5.77
C ALA A 168 -6.02 15.64 -5.01
N ALA A 169 -6.21 15.33 -3.72
CA ALA A 169 -5.22 14.64 -2.92
C ALA A 169 -5.04 13.18 -3.35
N LEU A 170 -6.12 12.49 -3.72
CA LEU A 170 -6.08 11.14 -4.29
C LEU A 170 -5.41 11.12 -5.66
N ASP A 171 -5.71 12.07 -6.54
CA ASP A 171 -5.05 12.19 -7.85
C ASP A 171 -3.54 12.37 -7.69
N ALA A 172 -3.13 13.20 -6.72
CA ALA A 172 -1.72 13.36 -6.39
C ALA A 172 -1.09 12.09 -5.77
N ALA A 173 -1.88 11.28 -5.06
CA ALA A 173 -1.41 10.02 -4.49
C ALA A 173 -1.15 8.97 -5.59
N ASP A 174 -2.04 8.86 -6.57
CA ASP A 174 -1.88 7.95 -7.72
C ASP A 174 -0.66 8.32 -8.57
N VAL A 175 -0.39 9.62 -8.75
CA VAL A 175 0.84 10.07 -9.41
C VAL A 175 2.08 9.58 -8.64
N ARG A 176 2.13 9.76 -7.32
CA ARG A 176 3.28 9.29 -6.51
C ARG A 176 3.44 7.77 -6.55
N LEU A 177 2.33 7.04 -6.58
CA LEU A 177 2.33 5.59 -6.69
C LEU A 177 2.89 5.13 -8.05
N SER A 178 2.51 5.78 -9.15
CA SER A 178 3.10 5.54 -10.47
C SER A 178 4.60 5.86 -10.51
N GLU A 179 5.01 6.99 -9.92
CA GLU A 179 6.44 7.33 -9.81
C GLU A 179 7.21 6.32 -8.94
N PHE A 180 6.56 5.73 -7.92
CA PHE A 180 7.14 4.64 -7.14
C PHE A 180 7.38 3.39 -8.00
N ILE A 181 6.44 2.99 -8.86
CA ILE A 181 6.63 1.85 -9.77
C ILE A 181 7.83 2.06 -10.70
N GLU A 182 8.00 3.27 -11.26
CA GLU A 182 9.18 3.60 -12.07
C GLU A 182 10.48 3.46 -11.26
N ARG A 183 10.48 4.01 -10.03
CA ARG A 183 11.62 3.94 -9.11
C ARG A 183 11.93 2.50 -8.70
N ALA A 184 10.91 1.66 -8.51
CA ALA A 184 11.02 0.24 -8.21
C ALA A 184 11.56 -0.55 -9.40
N GLY A 185 11.24 -0.17 -10.65
CA GLY A 185 11.84 -0.78 -11.83
C GLY A 185 13.35 -0.56 -11.92
N GLY A 186 13.82 0.65 -11.59
CA GLY A 186 15.25 0.93 -11.48
C GLY A 186 15.94 0.13 -10.36
N TRP A 187 15.23 -0.09 -9.25
CA TRP A 187 15.70 -0.96 -8.17
C TRP A 187 15.75 -2.44 -8.62
N ALA A 188 14.71 -2.93 -9.30
CA ALA A 188 14.62 -4.31 -9.77
C ALA A 188 15.74 -4.63 -10.77
N ALA A 189 16.07 -3.69 -11.67
CA ALA A 189 17.20 -3.81 -12.59
C ALA A 189 18.56 -3.98 -11.88
N ARG A 190 18.69 -3.45 -10.66
CA ARG A 190 19.92 -3.55 -9.85
C ARG A 190 20.00 -4.86 -9.07
N TYR A 191 18.92 -5.26 -8.39
CA TYR A 191 18.93 -6.40 -7.47
C TYR A 191 18.48 -7.72 -8.10
N ALA A 192 17.67 -7.66 -9.15
CA ALA A 192 17.14 -8.84 -9.84
C ALA A 192 17.09 -8.62 -11.37
N PRO A 193 18.24 -8.39 -12.04
CA PRO A 193 18.29 -7.96 -13.43
C PRO A 193 17.53 -8.87 -14.41
N ASN A 194 17.56 -10.19 -14.17
CA ASN A 194 16.88 -11.17 -15.02
C ASN A 194 15.34 -11.16 -14.85
N TYR A 195 14.84 -10.60 -13.75
CA TYR A 195 13.42 -10.52 -13.43
C TYR A 195 12.92 -9.06 -13.39
N ALA A 196 13.75 -8.10 -13.76
CA ALA A 196 13.46 -6.68 -13.51
C ALA A 196 12.12 -6.25 -14.11
N LYS A 197 11.86 -6.66 -15.36
CA LYS A 197 10.60 -6.38 -16.04
C LYS A 197 9.40 -7.07 -15.37
N SER A 198 9.46 -8.40 -15.20
CA SER A 198 8.36 -9.17 -14.63
C SER A 198 8.06 -8.79 -13.18
N LEU A 199 9.08 -8.49 -12.39
CA LEU A 199 8.92 -7.99 -11.03
C LEU A 199 8.23 -6.62 -11.01
N THR A 200 8.63 -5.70 -11.89
CA THR A 200 7.99 -4.37 -11.98
C THR A 200 6.53 -4.49 -12.38
N GLU A 201 6.22 -5.35 -13.36
CA GLU A 201 4.84 -5.61 -13.81
C GLU A 201 4.00 -6.24 -12.68
N ALA A 202 4.56 -7.20 -11.94
CA ALA A 202 3.89 -7.82 -10.80
C ALA A 202 3.63 -6.81 -9.67
N LEU A 203 4.58 -5.91 -9.38
CA LEU A 203 4.38 -4.83 -8.41
C LEU A 203 3.28 -3.86 -8.85
N ALA A 204 3.29 -3.43 -10.12
CA ALA A 204 2.25 -2.57 -10.66
C ALA A 204 0.87 -3.22 -10.52
N SER A 205 0.76 -4.50 -10.89
CA SER A 205 -0.49 -5.26 -10.76
C SER A 205 -0.92 -5.41 -9.30
N ALA A 206 -0.01 -5.77 -8.39
CA ALA A 206 -0.32 -5.98 -6.97
C ALA A 206 -0.73 -4.70 -6.23
N LEU A 207 -0.31 -3.55 -6.75
CA LEU A 207 -0.65 -2.22 -6.25
C LEU A 207 -1.76 -1.56 -7.09
N ALA A 208 -2.35 -2.32 -8.02
CA ALA A 208 -3.35 -1.92 -9.01
C ALA A 208 -3.02 -0.63 -9.77
N VAL A 209 -1.75 -0.36 -10.03
CA VAL A 209 -1.30 0.71 -10.92
C VAL A 209 -1.52 0.25 -12.37
N PRO A 210 -2.25 1.01 -13.19
CA PRO A 210 -2.45 0.66 -14.59
C PRO A 210 -1.11 0.51 -15.32
N ALA A 211 -1.03 -0.49 -16.21
CA ALA A 211 0.09 -0.57 -17.13
C ALA A 211 0.12 0.69 -18.01
N ALA A 212 1.32 1.27 -18.19
CA ALA A 212 1.54 2.41 -19.07
C ALA A 212 1.42 2.04 -20.55
#